data_AF-A0A9E1GJL7-F1
#
_entry.id   AF-A0A9E1GJL7-F1
#
_cell.length_a   1.000
_cell.length_b   1.000
_cell.length_c   1.000
_cell.angle_alpha   90.00
_cell.angle_beta   90.00
_cell.angle_gamma   90.00
#
_symmetry.space_group_name_H-M   'P 1'
#
loop_
_entity.id
_entity.type
_entity.pdbx_description
1 polymer ?
#
loop_
_entity_poly.entity_id
_entity_poly.type
_entity_poly.pdbx_seq_one_letter_code
_entity_poly.pdbx_strand_id
1 'polypeptide(L)'
;MRSELYEKTKQKWCLRILVWLVAALVLLGVADSCRVQEDPHRTLVQGSLQELNDSWTLETDQQAVYDIPESMGESLMLSIRGTKQKFSLGLRAADGKETGFYTYDPDSGPAEMRLFAALPEGAAGKTLVLRCAEPEALSAMLSSESVLATQTKLSSYYFRRSLYALVFFLLCVLCAVELGVLMVTMRSIFTPEVQHQTRVMIGLMLDAGIWVLTDSELLALVTDRANLVVFVSLVTFSLTVPFVLEFIRCTVKNDGWLIRLPQMAALVLLAADAAGWLLAGQPMLWLLMPIHITVIASILAAFHTLMVSYKKNHSGEVRNILLAFGALAAGTLLALAIFYSGYRDRTYAVCYCAGLLGFLVMLGRIVLHRIRQASDEQAQLENYKNLAYVDSLTGLFNYTAFKYMKSRWPERTDWTYIVMDINWLKQTNDQYGHRAGDELLCCAARCIREAFYRAEDCFRIGGDEFAVIAAATDEDAVKAAVEKLRNLCAEWDAKEEYPVSIAVGYAMQAGRTMMADELFMEADAAMYRNKAEIKKAVGGIIR
;
A
#
# COMPACT_ATOMS: atom_id res chain seq x y z
N MET A 1 12.33 -9.72 23.90
CA MET A 1 11.25 -10.57 23.33
C MET A 1 9.83 -10.22 23.83
N ARG A 2 9.48 -10.28 25.13
CA ARG A 2 8.10 -9.90 25.60
C ARG A 2 7.79 -8.40 25.47
N SER A 3 8.77 -7.52 25.67
CA SER A 3 8.59 -6.06 25.51
C SER A 3 8.36 -5.63 24.07
N GLU A 4 9.10 -6.20 23.11
CA GLU A 4 8.94 -5.93 21.67
C GLU A 4 7.60 -6.44 21.11
N LEU A 5 7.11 -7.59 21.59
CA LEU A 5 5.77 -8.07 21.24
C LEU A 5 4.69 -7.15 21.80
N TYR A 6 4.88 -6.61 23.00
CA TYR A 6 3.93 -5.67 23.62
C TYR A 6 3.91 -4.32 22.90
N GLU A 7 5.06 -3.77 22.52
CA GLU A 7 5.14 -2.53 21.71
C GLU A 7 4.53 -2.69 20.32
N LYS A 8 4.84 -3.80 19.61
CA LYS A 8 4.25 -4.08 18.29
C LYS A 8 2.72 -4.19 18.34
N THR A 9 2.17 -4.69 19.45
CA THR A 9 0.72 -4.82 19.62
C THR A 9 0.07 -3.48 19.95
N LYS A 10 0.72 -2.67 20.80
CA LYS A 10 0.26 -1.31 21.16
C LYS A 10 0.28 -0.37 19.94
N GLN A 11 1.31 -0.47 19.09
CA GLN A 11 1.44 0.33 17.88
C GLN A 11 0.34 0.02 16.84
N LYS A 12 -0.06 -1.26 16.71
CA LYS A 12 -1.18 -1.68 15.85
C LYS A 12 -2.53 -1.13 16.34
N TRP A 13 -2.74 -1.07 17.65
CA TRP A 13 -3.96 -0.49 18.24
C TRP A 13 -4.00 1.03 18.09
N CYS A 14 -2.90 1.73 18.37
CA CYS A 14 -2.82 3.18 18.16
C CYS A 14 -3.11 3.57 16.71
N LEU A 15 -2.60 2.80 15.75
CA LEU A 15 -2.83 3.06 14.33
C LEU A 15 -4.28 2.82 13.90
N ARG A 16 -4.92 1.75 14.41
CA ARG A 16 -6.36 1.52 14.18
C ARG A 16 -7.22 2.62 14.79
N ILE A 17 -6.89 3.05 16.01
CA ILE A 17 -7.58 4.15 16.69
C ILE A 17 -7.41 5.46 15.92
N LEU A 18 -6.20 5.73 15.40
CA LEU A 18 -5.95 6.90 14.56
C LEU A 18 -6.76 6.88 13.27
N VAL A 19 -6.86 5.74 12.58
CA VAL A 19 -7.68 5.58 11.37
C VAL A 19 -9.16 5.83 11.67
N TRP A 20 -9.68 5.26 12.77
CA TRP A 20 -11.07 5.52 13.19
C TRP A 20 -11.29 6.96 13.63
N LEU A 21 -10.30 7.61 14.26
CA LEU A 21 -10.35 9.04 14.61
C LEU A 21 -10.35 9.93 13.37
N VAL A 22 -9.54 9.62 12.35
CA VAL A 22 -9.55 10.35 11.08
C VAL A 22 -10.88 10.14 10.34
N ALA A 23 -11.37 8.91 10.26
CA ALA A 23 -12.69 8.62 9.69
C ALA A 23 -13.83 9.34 10.45
N ALA A 24 -13.76 9.36 11.78
CA ALA A 24 -14.70 10.09 12.63
C ALA A 24 -14.58 11.61 12.47
N LEU A 25 -13.37 12.17 12.34
CA LEU A 25 -13.15 13.60 12.08
C LEU A 25 -13.62 14.01 10.69
N VAL A 26 -13.49 13.15 9.68
CA VAL A 26 -14.06 13.36 8.35
C VAL A 26 -15.58 13.30 8.40
N LEU A 27 -16.16 12.31 9.08
CA LEU A 27 -17.62 12.21 9.26
C LEU A 27 -18.18 13.37 10.11
N LEU A 28 -17.44 13.82 11.13
CA LEU A 28 -17.78 14.99 11.93
C LEU A 28 -17.61 16.27 11.12
N GLY A 29 -16.59 16.39 10.28
CA GLY A 29 -16.42 17.51 9.34
C GLY A 29 -17.52 17.57 8.30
N VAL A 30 -18.01 16.41 7.82
CA VAL A 30 -19.19 16.29 6.95
C VAL A 30 -20.48 16.64 7.71
N ALA A 31 -20.62 16.21 8.96
CA ALA A 31 -21.77 16.54 9.80
C ALA A 31 -21.77 18.01 10.26
N ASP A 32 -20.60 18.63 10.41
CA ASP A 32 -20.40 20.04 10.79
C ASP A 32 -20.53 20.98 9.58
N SER A 33 -20.19 20.51 8.37
CA SER A 33 -20.57 21.19 7.13
C SER A 33 -22.07 21.08 6.83
N CYS A 34 -22.80 20.17 7.47
CA CYS A 34 -24.26 20.21 7.57
C CYS A 34 -24.78 21.12 8.70
N ARG A 35 -23.92 21.78 9.49
CA ARG A 35 -24.27 22.67 10.61
C ARG A 35 -24.05 24.16 10.34
N VAL A 36 -23.89 24.58 9.09
CA VAL A 36 -23.94 26.01 8.77
C VAL A 36 -25.35 26.52 9.05
N GLN A 37 -25.43 27.37 10.07
CA GLN A 37 -26.62 28.06 10.55
C GLN A 37 -27.12 29.05 9.49
N GLU A 38 -28.06 28.60 8.66
CA GLU A 38 -29.29 29.35 8.45
C GLU A 38 -30.43 28.44 8.89
N ASP A 39 -31.39 29.00 9.63
CA ASP A 39 -32.50 28.29 10.25
C ASP A 39 -33.27 27.42 9.22
N PRO A 40 -33.11 26.08 9.21
CA PRO A 40 -33.68 25.21 8.17
C PRO A 40 -35.21 25.18 8.21
N HIS A 41 -35.79 25.65 9.33
CA HIS A 41 -37.22 25.59 9.58
C HIS A 41 -38.01 26.74 8.95
N ARG A 42 -37.36 27.71 8.29
CA ARG A 42 -38.08 28.77 7.53
C ARG A 42 -38.18 28.58 6.03
N THR A 43 -37.52 27.58 5.44
CA THR A 43 -37.59 27.29 3.99
C THR A 43 -37.82 25.80 3.67
N LEU A 44 -38.40 25.05 4.61
CA LEU A 44 -38.73 23.63 4.42
C LEU A 44 -40.05 23.37 3.68
N VAL A 45 -40.75 24.40 3.23
CA VAL A 45 -42.05 24.25 2.55
C VAL A 45 -42.11 25.29 1.42
N GLN A 46 -42.34 24.84 0.19
CA GLN A 46 -42.44 25.61 -1.07
C GLN A 46 -41.12 25.90 -1.79
N GLY A 47 -40.77 25.00 -2.72
CA GLY A 47 -39.71 25.21 -3.70
C GLY A 47 -39.48 23.90 -4.44
N SER A 48 -40.00 23.79 -5.67
CA SER A 48 -39.74 22.66 -6.57
C SER A 48 -38.33 22.75 -7.15
N LEU A 49 -37.68 21.62 -7.39
CA LEU A 49 -36.51 21.56 -8.28
C LEU A 49 -37.04 21.32 -9.69
N GLN A 50 -36.65 22.16 -10.64
CA GLN A 50 -37.12 22.09 -12.01
C GLN A 50 -35.94 22.01 -12.98
N GLU A 51 -35.91 20.93 -13.76
CA GLU A 51 -34.98 20.77 -14.88
C GLU A 51 -35.54 21.56 -16.08
N LEU A 52 -34.69 22.36 -16.71
CA LEU A 52 -35.11 23.37 -17.69
C LEU A 52 -34.85 22.98 -19.15
N ASN A 53 -34.15 21.89 -19.42
CA ASN A 53 -33.60 21.56 -20.75
C ASN A 53 -34.64 21.64 -21.89
N ASP A 54 -35.86 21.16 -21.64
CA ASP A 54 -36.95 21.16 -22.62
C ASP A 54 -37.96 22.30 -22.40
N SER A 55 -37.70 23.18 -21.43
CA SER A 55 -38.60 24.26 -21.02
C SER A 55 -38.20 25.64 -21.55
N TRP A 56 -36.98 25.77 -22.09
CA TRP A 56 -36.53 27.00 -22.71
C TRP A 56 -37.24 27.25 -24.05
N THR A 57 -37.74 28.46 -24.24
CA THR A 57 -38.30 28.93 -25.51
C THR A 57 -37.28 29.81 -26.22
N LEU A 58 -36.92 29.48 -27.46
CA LEU A 58 -36.06 30.31 -28.29
C LEU A 58 -36.85 31.49 -28.86
N GLU A 59 -36.48 32.72 -28.48
CA GLU A 59 -37.03 33.94 -29.09
C GLU A 59 -36.20 34.37 -30.32
N THR A 60 -34.88 34.14 -30.28
CA THR A 60 -33.95 34.35 -31.41
C THR A 60 -32.86 33.27 -31.39
N ASP A 61 -31.97 33.27 -32.38
CA ASP A 61 -30.78 32.41 -32.42
C ASP A 61 -29.76 32.73 -31.30
N GLN A 62 -29.86 33.90 -30.68
CA GLN A 62 -28.96 34.37 -29.61
C GLN A 62 -29.66 34.58 -28.25
N GLN A 63 -30.96 34.30 -28.16
CA GLN A 63 -31.75 34.52 -26.95
C GLN A 63 -32.77 33.42 -26.71
N ALA A 64 -32.76 32.90 -25.47
CA ALA A 64 -33.76 31.98 -24.97
C ALA A 64 -34.39 32.50 -23.67
N VAL A 65 -35.64 32.14 -23.45
CA VAL A 65 -36.44 32.57 -22.31
C VAL A 65 -37.08 31.40 -21.59
N TYR A 66 -37.32 31.56 -20.29
CA TYR A 66 -38.00 30.58 -19.46
C TYR A 66 -38.90 31.29 -18.45
N ASP A 67 -40.19 30.96 -18.44
CA ASP A 67 -41.15 31.53 -17.49
C ASP A 67 -41.06 30.82 -16.15
N ILE A 68 -40.66 31.54 -15.11
CA ILE A 68 -40.50 30.98 -13.77
C ILE A 68 -41.88 30.88 -13.10
N PRO A 69 -42.35 29.67 -12.72
CA PRO A 69 -43.63 29.52 -12.04
C PRO A 69 -43.70 30.29 -10.73
N GLU A 70 -44.85 30.91 -10.42
CA GLU A 70 -45.05 31.59 -9.13
C GLU A 70 -44.89 30.65 -7.92
N SER A 71 -45.16 29.36 -8.11
CA SER A 71 -45.05 28.31 -7.08
C SER A 71 -43.62 28.01 -6.63
N MET A 72 -42.60 28.54 -7.30
CA MET A 72 -41.18 28.30 -7.00
C MET A 72 -40.70 29.06 -5.75
N GLY A 73 -41.39 30.11 -5.32
CA GLY A 73 -41.03 30.88 -4.13
C GLY A 73 -39.84 31.82 -4.31
N GLU A 74 -39.15 32.14 -3.21
CA GLU A 74 -38.01 33.08 -3.19
C GLU A 74 -36.66 32.37 -3.09
N SER A 75 -35.57 33.15 -3.18
CA SER A 75 -34.18 32.66 -3.08
C SER A 75 -33.81 31.59 -4.11
N LEU A 76 -34.24 31.80 -5.36
CA LEU A 76 -33.97 30.92 -6.48
C LEU A 76 -32.52 31.05 -6.96
N MET A 77 -31.97 29.93 -7.41
CA MET A 77 -30.63 29.83 -7.99
C MET A 77 -30.69 28.99 -9.25
N LEU A 78 -30.15 29.53 -10.33
CA LEU A 78 -29.97 28.85 -11.62
C LEU A 78 -28.62 28.15 -11.63
N SER A 79 -28.64 26.85 -11.86
CA SER A 79 -27.48 26.08 -12.29
C SER A 79 -27.51 25.91 -13.80
N ILE A 80 -26.48 26.37 -14.51
CA ILE A 80 -26.35 26.19 -15.96
C ILE A 80 -24.88 26.06 -16.34
N ARG A 81 -24.54 25.31 -17.39
CA ARG A 81 -23.15 25.24 -17.84
C ARG A 81 -22.82 26.50 -18.65
N GLY A 82 -21.75 27.20 -18.28
CA GLY A 82 -21.23 28.35 -19.02
C GLY A 82 -20.58 27.95 -20.35
N THR A 83 -20.23 28.96 -21.15
CA THR A 83 -19.45 28.79 -22.39
C THR A 83 -18.24 29.72 -22.43
N LYS A 84 -17.36 29.53 -23.41
CA LYS A 84 -16.23 30.44 -23.67
C LYS A 84 -16.69 31.80 -24.19
N GLN A 85 -17.93 31.88 -24.63
CA GLN A 85 -18.49 33.07 -25.24
C GLN A 85 -19.18 33.93 -24.20
N LYS A 86 -19.23 35.22 -24.49
CA LYS A 86 -19.93 36.20 -23.65
C LYS A 86 -21.41 35.83 -23.56
N PHE A 87 -21.94 35.79 -22.35
CA PHE A 87 -23.37 35.58 -22.12
C PHE A 87 -23.89 36.43 -20.96
N SER A 88 -25.19 36.63 -20.90
CA SER A 88 -25.84 37.40 -19.83
C SER A 88 -27.17 36.76 -19.43
N LEU A 89 -27.51 36.95 -18.15
CA LEU A 89 -28.80 36.56 -17.59
C LEU A 89 -29.55 37.81 -17.14
N GLY A 90 -30.84 37.85 -17.44
CA GLY A 90 -31.76 38.90 -17.02
C GLY A 90 -33.11 38.35 -16.59
N LEU A 91 -33.89 39.19 -15.92
CA LEU A 91 -35.29 38.95 -15.60
C LEU A 91 -36.16 39.99 -16.31
N ARG A 92 -37.16 39.51 -17.05
CA ARG A 92 -38.21 40.31 -17.67
C ARG A 92 -39.44 40.27 -16.78
N ALA A 93 -39.88 41.43 -16.30
CA ALA A 93 -41.10 41.56 -15.52
C ALA A 93 -42.36 41.55 -16.42
N ALA A 94 -43.55 41.42 -15.82
CA ALA A 94 -44.82 41.38 -16.54
C ALA A 94 -45.14 42.66 -17.34
N ASP A 95 -44.51 43.79 -16.99
CA ASP A 95 -44.58 45.06 -17.73
C ASP A 95 -43.63 45.10 -18.95
N GLY A 96 -42.91 44.01 -19.22
CA GLY A 96 -41.94 43.89 -20.30
C GLY A 96 -40.57 44.47 -19.99
N LYS A 97 -40.37 45.07 -18.80
CA LYS A 97 -39.09 45.66 -18.41
C LYS A 97 -38.09 44.56 -18.05
N GLU A 98 -36.93 44.61 -18.70
CA GLU A 98 -35.83 43.68 -18.44
C GLU A 98 -34.79 44.28 -17.48
N THR A 99 -34.29 43.44 -16.59
CA THR A 99 -33.22 43.75 -15.64
C THR A 99 -32.14 42.69 -15.73
N GLY A 100 -30.95 43.05 -16.22
CA GLY A 100 -29.79 42.16 -16.21
C GLY A 100 -29.22 42.03 -14.80
N PHE A 101 -28.91 40.81 -14.38
CA PHE A 101 -28.33 40.55 -13.06
C PHE A 101 -27.01 39.76 -13.10
N TYR A 102 -26.68 39.17 -14.25
CA TYR A 102 -25.41 38.48 -14.43
C TYR A 102 -24.88 38.68 -15.85
N THR A 103 -23.58 38.86 -15.99
CA THR A 103 -22.88 38.90 -17.28
C THR A 103 -21.54 38.23 -17.12
N TYR A 104 -21.29 37.24 -17.97
CA TYR A 104 -20.00 36.58 -18.08
C TYR A 104 -19.22 37.16 -19.25
N ASP A 105 -17.96 37.51 -18.98
CA ASP A 105 -17.02 37.98 -20.00
C ASP A 105 -15.92 36.92 -20.21
N PRO A 106 -15.55 36.57 -21.44
CA PRO A 106 -14.52 35.56 -21.72
C PRO A 106 -13.17 35.81 -21.02
N ASP A 107 -12.84 37.07 -20.74
CA ASP A 107 -11.60 37.44 -20.04
C ASP A 107 -11.62 37.16 -18.52
N SER A 108 -12.78 36.75 -17.98
CA SER A 108 -13.01 36.68 -16.52
C SER A 108 -12.83 35.29 -15.88
N GLY A 109 -12.66 34.21 -16.64
CA GLY A 109 -12.48 32.87 -16.04
C GLY A 109 -12.69 31.69 -16.99
N PRO A 110 -12.76 30.45 -16.47
CA PRO A 110 -12.90 29.27 -17.30
C PRO A 110 -14.32 29.11 -17.81
N ALA A 111 -14.34 28.84 -19.10
CA ALA A 111 -15.48 28.82 -19.98
C ALA A 111 -16.40 27.59 -19.95
N GLU A 112 -16.10 26.54 -19.18
CA GLU A 112 -16.80 25.25 -19.29
C GLU A 112 -17.33 24.72 -17.94
N MET A 113 -17.37 25.60 -16.94
CA MET A 113 -17.88 25.29 -15.61
C MET A 113 -19.38 25.49 -15.48
N ARG A 114 -19.97 24.74 -14.55
CA ARG A 114 -21.35 24.93 -14.11
C ARG A 114 -21.41 26.21 -13.27
N LEU A 115 -22.13 27.20 -13.78
CA LEU A 115 -22.43 28.46 -13.12
C LEU A 115 -23.59 28.26 -12.15
N PHE A 116 -23.44 28.77 -10.94
CA PHE A 116 -24.51 28.92 -9.95
C PHE A 116 -24.86 30.39 -9.80
N ALA A 117 -25.92 30.84 -10.46
CA ALA A 117 -26.36 32.23 -10.45
C ALA A 117 -27.57 32.40 -9.52
N ALA A 118 -27.41 33.16 -8.43
CA ALA A 118 -28.53 33.56 -7.59
C ALA A 118 -29.44 34.54 -8.36
N LEU A 119 -30.74 34.27 -8.37
CA LEU A 119 -31.73 35.16 -8.97
C LEU A 119 -32.10 36.27 -7.97
N PRO A 120 -32.35 37.50 -8.45
CA PRO A 120 -32.90 38.58 -7.64
C PRO A 120 -34.18 38.21 -6.88
N GLU A 121 -34.45 38.86 -5.75
CA GLU A 121 -35.69 38.68 -4.99
C GLU A 121 -36.95 38.97 -5.85
N GLY A 122 -38.02 38.20 -5.61
CA GLY A 122 -39.24 38.26 -6.40
C GLY A 122 -39.06 37.83 -7.87
N ALA A 123 -38.17 36.87 -8.14
CA ALA A 123 -37.99 36.29 -9.48
C ALA A 123 -39.12 35.34 -9.91
N ALA A 124 -39.82 34.72 -8.96
CA ALA A 124 -40.98 33.88 -9.27
C ALA A 124 -42.07 34.69 -10.00
N GLY A 125 -42.69 34.09 -11.02
CA GLY A 125 -43.67 34.77 -11.89
C GLY A 125 -43.07 35.69 -12.95
N LYS A 126 -41.74 35.84 -13.02
CA LYS A 126 -41.03 36.59 -14.07
C LYS A 126 -40.43 35.65 -15.11
N THR A 127 -40.07 36.21 -16.26
CA THR A 127 -39.40 35.46 -17.33
C THR A 127 -37.88 35.62 -17.20
N LEU A 128 -37.17 34.50 -17.05
CA LEU A 128 -35.72 34.42 -17.11
C LEU A 128 -35.27 34.55 -18.57
N VAL A 129 -34.31 35.42 -18.85
CA VAL A 129 -33.77 35.68 -20.20
C VAL A 129 -32.29 35.33 -20.21
N LEU A 130 -31.90 34.40 -21.08
CA LEU A 130 -30.52 34.03 -21.36
C LEU A 130 -30.13 34.56 -22.74
N ARG A 131 -29.04 35.32 -22.82
CA ARG A 131 -28.47 35.84 -24.08
C ARG A 131 -27.03 35.40 -24.24
N CYS A 132 -26.67 34.93 -25.41
CA CYS A 132 -25.29 34.59 -25.77
C CYS A 132 -24.84 35.40 -26.99
N ALA A 133 -23.56 35.75 -27.05
CA ALA A 133 -22.99 36.46 -28.20
C ALA A 133 -22.96 35.62 -29.49
N GLU A 134 -22.92 34.29 -29.36
CA GLU A 134 -22.92 33.35 -30.49
C GLU A 134 -24.07 32.33 -30.38
N PRO A 135 -24.76 31.99 -31.48
CA PRO A 135 -25.84 31.00 -31.47
C PRO A 135 -25.39 29.60 -31.03
N GLU A 136 -24.19 29.20 -31.41
CA GLU A 136 -23.60 27.91 -31.05
C GLU A 136 -23.39 27.80 -29.53
N ALA A 137 -22.98 28.91 -28.90
CA ALA A 137 -22.87 28.99 -27.45
C ALA A 137 -24.22 28.87 -26.75
N LEU A 138 -25.26 29.54 -27.26
CA LEU A 138 -26.61 29.40 -26.72
C LEU A 138 -27.08 27.94 -26.79
N SER A 139 -26.96 27.32 -27.98
CA SER A 139 -27.31 25.91 -28.17
C SER A 139 -26.56 24.98 -27.21
N ALA A 140 -25.26 25.22 -26.99
CA ALA A 140 -24.44 24.46 -26.04
C ALA A 140 -24.89 24.66 -24.57
N MET A 141 -25.32 25.86 -24.18
CA MET A 141 -25.84 26.12 -22.82
C MET A 141 -27.21 25.48 -22.61
N LEU A 142 -28.11 25.57 -23.59
CA LEU A 142 -29.46 25.03 -23.49
C LEU A 142 -29.48 23.51 -23.53
N SER A 143 -28.57 22.90 -24.31
CA SER A 143 -28.36 21.44 -24.29
C SER A 143 -27.64 20.96 -23.03
N SER A 144 -27.14 21.88 -22.19
CA SER A 144 -26.61 21.51 -20.89
C SER A 144 -27.75 21.36 -19.87
N GLU A 145 -27.64 20.37 -18.99
CA GLU A 145 -28.57 20.19 -17.89
C GLU A 145 -28.62 21.41 -16.98
N SER A 146 -29.63 22.24 -17.21
CA SER A 146 -29.91 23.46 -16.46
C SER A 146 -31.01 23.21 -15.45
N VAL A 147 -30.80 23.67 -14.22
CA VAL A 147 -31.67 23.38 -13.08
C VAL A 147 -31.95 24.67 -12.34
N LEU A 148 -33.22 24.94 -12.06
CA LEU A 148 -33.65 26.05 -11.21
C LEU A 148 -34.24 25.47 -9.93
N ALA A 149 -33.73 25.92 -8.78
CA ALA A 149 -34.21 25.52 -7.47
C ALA A 149 -33.78 26.53 -6.40
N THR A 150 -34.26 26.37 -5.17
CA THR A 150 -33.65 27.06 -4.03
C THR A 150 -32.22 26.57 -3.80
N GLN A 151 -31.35 27.42 -3.25
CA GLN A 151 -29.94 27.09 -3.01
C GLN A 151 -29.78 25.75 -2.26
N THR A 152 -30.55 25.53 -1.19
CA THR A 152 -30.51 24.29 -0.40
C THR A 152 -30.86 23.03 -1.20
N LYS A 153 -31.85 23.13 -2.11
CA LYS A 153 -32.29 22.01 -2.95
C LYS A 153 -31.26 21.72 -4.04
N LEU A 154 -30.69 22.77 -4.62
CA LEU A 154 -29.65 22.69 -5.64
C LEU A 154 -28.36 22.06 -5.09
N SER A 155 -27.90 22.51 -3.91
CA SER A 155 -26.74 21.92 -3.23
C SER A 155 -26.99 20.45 -2.87
N SER A 156 -28.18 20.12 -2.37
CA SER A 156 -28.56 18.73 -2.06
C SER A 156 -28.62 17.84 -3.31
N TYR A 157 -29.11 18.37 -4.44
CA TYR A 157 -29.16 17.67 -5.71
C TYR A 157 -27.77 17.31 -6.21
N TYR A 158 -26.86 18.29 -6.27
CA TYR A 158 -25.49 18.08 -6.74
C TYR A 158 -24.65 17.24 -5.78
N PHE A 159 -24.86 17.38 -4.47
CA PHE A 159 -24.21 16.50 -3.49
C PHE A 159 -24.58 15.03 -3.70
N ARG A 160 -25.88 14.72 -3.85
CA ARG A 160 -26.33 13.33 -4.12
C ARG A 160 -25.81 12.82 -5.45
N ARG A 161 -25.80 13.67 -6.49
CA ARG A 161 -25.30 13.31 -7.81
C ARG A 161 -23.79 13.03 -7.81
N SER A 162 -23.01 13.73 -6.98
CA SER A 162 -21.56 13.60 -6.88
C SER A 162 -21.09 12.70 -5.73
N LEU A 163 -22.01 12.07 -4.98
CA LEU A 163 -21.68 11.21 -3.84
C LEU A 163 -20.74 10.06 -4.21
N TYR A 164 -20.86 9.52 -5.42
CA TYR A 164 -19.97 8.47 -5.92
C TYR A 164 -18.51 8.90 -5.95
N ALA A 165 -18.23 10.16 -6.29
CA ALA A 165 -16.88 10.68 -6.39
C ALA A 165 -16.23 10.79 -5.01
N LEU A 166 -17.00 11.25 -4.01
CA LEU A 166 -16.57 11.28 -2.62
C LEU A 166 -16.30 9.87 -2.09
N VAL A 167 -17.22 8.92 -2.32
CA VAL A 167 -17.05 7.52 -1.89
C VAL A 167 -15.83 6.89 -2.54
N PHE A 168 -15.64 7.10 -3.86
CA PHE A 168 -14.49 6.58 -4.59
C PHE A 168 -13.17 7.18 -4.07
N PHE A 169 -13.10 8.49 -3.88
CA PHE A 169 -11.94 9.18 -3.31
C PHE A 169 -11.58 8.61 -1.93
N LEU A 170 -12.54 8.49 -1.02
CA LEU A 170 -12.32 7.94 0.32
C LEU A 170 -11.84 6.49 0.29
N LEU A 171 -12.38 5.68 -0.62
CA LEU A 171 -11.94 4.29 -0.82
C LEU A 171 -10.49 4.23 -1.31
N CYS A 172 -10.12 5.06 -2.28
CA CYS A 172 -8.75 5.16 -2.78
C CYS A 172 -7.76 5.58 -1.68
N VAL A 173 -8.12 6.58 -0.86
CA VAL A 173 -7.32 7.02 0.28
C VAL A 173 -7.18 5.90 1.32
N LEU A 174 -8.26 5.21 1.66
CA LEU A 174 -8.23 4.09 2.61
C LEU A 174 -7.29 2.98 2.12
N CYS A 175 -7.45 2.52 0.88
CA CYS A 175 -6.59 1.50 0.27
C CYS A 175 -5.12 1.91 0.23
N ALA A 176 -4.84 3.17 -0.14
CA ALA A 176 -3.49 3.72 -0.17
C ALA A 176 -2.84 3.74 1.23
N VAL A 177 -3.60 4.14 2.26
CA VAL A 177 -3.15 4.15 3.66
C VAL A 177 -2.90 2.73 4.15
N GLU A 178 -3.82 1.79 3.93
CA GLU A 178 -3.65 0.39 4.32
C GLU A 178 -2.39 -0.22 3.68
N LEU A 179 -2.17 0.03 2.39
CA LEU A 179 -1.01 -0.47 1.66
C LEU A 179 0.29 0.18 2.13
N GLY A 180 0.27 1.48 2.45
CA GLY A 180 1.39 2.21 3.03
C GLY A 180 1.78 1.68 4.42
N VAL A 181 0.78 1.41 5.27
CA VAL A 181 0.96 0.78 6.58
C VAL A 181 1.57 -0.62 6.43
N LEU A 182 1.06 -1.41 5.49
CA LEU A 182 1.59 -2.74 5.21
C LEU A 182 3.06 -2.68 4.78
N MET A 183 3.41 -1.74 3.89
CA MET A 183 4.78 -1.51 3.43
C MET A 183 5.73 -1.12 4.58
N VAL A 184 5.30 -0.26 5.51
CA VAL A 184 6.11 0.16 6.67
C VAL A 184 6.26 -0.99 7.68
N THR A 185 5.17 -1.67 8.01
CA THR A 185 5.14 -2.71 9.04
C THR A 185 5.84 -3.99 8.62
N MET A 186 5.84 -4.31 7.32
CA MET A 186 6.47 -5.50 6.75
C MET A 186 7.71 -5.17 5.92
N ARG A 187 8.38 -4.04 6.18
CA ARG A 187 9.54 -3.58 5.39
C ARG A 187 10.65 -4.64 5.24
N SER A 188 10.83 -5.50 6.25
CA SER A 188 11.82 -6.59 6.23
C SER A 188 11.50 -7.72 5.24
N ILE A 189 10.24 -7.85 4.82
CA ILE A 189 9.76 -8.92 3.92
C ILE A 189 9.69 -8.41 2.47
N PHE A 190 9.49 -7.10 2.27
CA PHE A 190 9.34 -6.54 0.94
C PHE A 190 10.69 -6.37 0.24
N THR A 191 10.89 -7.08 -0.88
CA THR A 191 12.03 -6.83 -1.77
C THR A 191 11.97 -5.41 -2.36
N PRO A 192 13.10 -4.81 -2.77
CA PRO A 192 13.13 -3.46 -3.35
C PRO A 192 12.15 -3.28 -4.52
N GLU A 193 11.97 -4.32 -5.34
CA GLU A 193 11.03 -4.32 -6.46
C GLU A 193 9.58 -4.24 -5.98
N VAL A 194 9.20 -5.03 -4.98
CA VAL A 194 7.84 -5.01 -4.41
C VAL A 194 7.59 -3.67 -3.72
N GLN A 195 8.57 -3.09 -3.02
CA GLN A 195 8.44 -1.75 -2.43
C GLN A 195 8.17 -0.68 -3.50
N HIS A 196 8.92 -0.72 -4.61
CA HIS A 196 8.73 0.24 -5.70
C HIS A 196 7.36 0.09 -6.36
N GLN A 197 6.96 -1.14 -6.72
CA GLN A 197 5.63 -1.42 -7.25
C GLN A 197 4.51 -0.94 -6.31
N THR A 198 4.68 -1.15 -5.01
CA THR A 198 3.73 -0.73 -3.98
C THR A 198 3.61 0.79 -3.90
N ARG A 199 4.73 1.53 -3.98
CA ARG A 199 4.70 3.01 -4.03
C ARG A 199 3.99 3.53 -5.27
N VAL A 200 4.25 2.93 -6.43
CA VAL A 200 3.56 3.27 -7.69
C VAL A 200 2.06 3.04 -7.57
N MET A 201 1.64 1.93 -6.92
CA MET A 201 0.24 1.63 -6.64
C MET A 201 -0.43 2.69 -5.76
N ILE A 202 0.24 3.06 -4.66
CA ILE A 202 -0.25 4.09 -3.72
C ILE A 202 -0.42 5.42 -4.48
N GLY A 203 0.57 5.79 -5.29
CA GLY A 203 0.50 6.98 -6.15
C GLY A 203 -0.70 6.94 -7.09
N LEU A 204 -0.89 5.85 -7.82
CA LEU A 204 -2.02 5.65 -8.73
C LEU A 204 -3.38 5.72 -8.00
N MET A 205 -3.50 5.12 -6.82
CA MET A 205 -4.74 5.13 -6.04
C MET A 205 -5.11 6.55 -5.62
N LEU A 206 -4.14 7.31 -5.09
CA LEU A 206 -4.36 8.70 -4.67
C LEU A 206 -4.67 9.60 -5.86
N ASP A 207 -3.91 9.48 -6.95
CA ASP A 207 -4.10 10.21 -8.21
C ASP A 207 -5.51 9.99 -8.78
N ALA A 208 -5.91 8.72 -8.92
CA ALA A 208 -7.24 8.32 -9.34
C ALA A 208 -8.35 8.93 -8.48
N GLY A 209 -8.18 8.88 -7.15
CA GLY A 209 -9.14 9.45 -6.22
C GLY A 209 -9.28 10.96 -6.39
N ILE A 210 -8.16 11.68 -6.47
CA ILE A 210 -8.15 13.14 -6.63
C ILE A 210 -8.80 13.51 -7.96
N TRP A 211 -8.43 12.82 -9.05
CA TRP A 211 -9.00 13.08 -10.37
C TRP A 211 -10.53 12.95 -10.37
N VAL A 212 -11.07 11.82 -9.89
CA VAL A 212 -12.53 11.59 -9.82
C VAL A 212 -13.23 12.66 -8.97
N LEU A 213 -12.60 13.09 -7.87
CA LEU A 213 -13.14 14.15 -7.02
C LEU A 213 -13.19 15.49 -7.75
N THR A 214 -12.12 15.85 -8.48
CA THR A 214 -12.01 17.12 -9.22
C THR A 214 -12.79 17.15 -10.52
N ASP A 215 -13.02 16.01 -11.17
CA ASP A 215 -13.91 15.89 -12.33
C ASP A 215 -15.39 15.94 -11.93
N SER A 216 -15.70 15.67 -10.66
CA SER A 216 -17.05 15.77 -10.12
C SER A 216 -17.46 17.22 -9.83
N GLU A 217 -18.78 17.43 -9.76
CA GLU A 217 -19.36 18.74 -9.44
C GLU A 217 -19.31 19.05 -7.93
N LEU A 218 -18.71 18.18 -7.12
CA LEU A 218 -18.70 18.32 -5.67
C LEU A 218 -17.89 19.54 -5.21
N LEU A 219 -16.72 19.77 -5.82
CA LEU A 219 -15.85 20.88 -5.41
C LEU A 219 -16.44 22.25 -5.80
N ALA A 220 -17.28 22.31 -6.83
CA ALA A 220 -17.98 23.53 -7.21
C ALA A 220 -18.98 24.00 -6.13
N LEU A 221 -19.38 23.13 -5.19
CA LEU A 221 -20.22 23.51 -4.05
C LEU A 221 -19.43 24.16 -2.90
N VAL A 222 -18.09 24.04 -2.89
CA VAL A 222 -17.24 24.39 -1.75
C VAL A 222 -16.16 25.40 -2.11
N THR A 223 -15.82 25.55 -3.39
CA THR A 223 -14.78 26.48 -3.84
C THR A 223 -15.20 27.26 -5.08
N ASP A 224 -14.92 28.57 -5.06
CA ASP A 224 -15.07 29.47 -6.21
C ASP A 224 -13.83 29.43 -7.13
N ARG A 225 -12.80 28.64 -6.79
CA ARG A 225 -11.54 28.53 -7.54
C ARG A 225 -11.64 27.52 -8.69
N ALA A 226 -12.60 27.72 -9.58
CA ALA A 226 -12.87 26.89 -10.76
C ALA A 226 -11.60 26.51 -11.55
N ASN A 227 -10.78 27.50 -11.90
CA ASN A 227 -9.54 27.31 -12.64
C ASN A 227 -8.57 26.33 -11.97
N LEU A 228 -8.43 26.41 -10.65
CA LEU A 228 -7.55 25.53 -9.89
C LEU A 228 -8.06 24.09 -9.91
N VAL A 229 -9.38 23.90 -9.77
CA VAL A 229 -9.98 22.56 -9.79
C VAL A 229 -9.77 21.88 -11.15
N VAL A 230 -9.96 22.61 -12.26
CA VAL A 230 -9.73 22.09 -13.61
C VAL A 230 -8.25 21.77 -13.84
N PHE A 231 -7.36 22.64 -13.40
CA PHE A 231 -5.92 22.40 -13.49
C PHE A 231 -5.51 21.12 -12.74
N VAL A 232 -5.96 20.96 -11.50
CA VAL A 232 -5.69 19.74 -10.72
C VAL A 232 -6.29 18.50 -11.39
N SER A 233 -7.50 18.60 -11.95
CA SER A 233 -8.11 17.52 -12.73
C SER A 233 -7.25 17.14 -13.95
N LEU A 234 -6.76 18.12 -14.71
CA LEU A 234 -5.95 17.86 -15.90
C LEU A 234 -4.58 17.25 -15.57
N VAL A 235 -3.94 17.73 -14.49
CA VAL A 235 -2.68 17.19 -13.95
C VAL A 235 -2.84 15.74 -13.52
N THR A 236 -3.85 15.45 -12.71
CA THR A 236 -4.09 14.10 -12.18
C THR A 236 -4.51 13.12 -13.27
N PHE A 237 -5.35 13.55 -14.21
CA PHE A 237 -5.67 12.75 -15.39
C PHE A 237 -4.43 12.39 -16.23
N SER A 238 -3.51 13.35 -16.39
CA SER A 238 -2.27 13.15 -17.14
C SER A 238 -1.29 12.21 -16.43
N LEU A 239 -1.28 12.19 -15.09
CA LEU A 239 -0.44 11.32 -14.27
C LEU A 239 -0.85 9.84 -14.30
N THR A 240 -2.10 9.55 -14.63
CA THR A 240 -2.61 8.18 -14.71
C THR A 240 -1.82 7.32 -15.70
N VAL A 241 -1.45 7.86 -16.89
CA VAL A 241 -0.68 7.12 -17.91
C VAL A 241 0.72 6.74 -17.39
N PRO A 242 1.56 7.67 -16.88
CA PRO A 242 2.83 7.33 -16.27
C PRO A 242 2.74 6.28 -15.16
N PHE A 243 1.78 6.38 -14.25
CA PHE A 243 1.63 5.42 -13.15
C PHE A 243 1.28 4.02 -13.65
N VAL A 244 0.29 3.90 -14.55
CA VAL A 244 -0.15 2.61 -15.10
C VAL A 244 0.97 1.94 -15.89
N LEU A 245 1.69 2.69 -16.73
CA LEU A 245 2.80 2.14 -17.53
C LEU A 245 4.00 1.77 -16.65
N GLU A 246 4.32 2.57 -15.63
CA GLU A 246 5.37 2.24 -14.66
C GLU A 246 5.05 0.95 -13.91
N PHE A 247 3.79 0.76 -13.51
CA PHE A 247 3.35 -0.47 -12.86
C PHE A 247 3.55 -1.71 -13.75
N ILE A 248 3.15 -1.61 -15.03
CA ILE A 248 3.32 -2.70 -16.01
C ILE A 248 4.80 -3.00 -16.23
N ARG A 249 5.64 -1.96 -16.37
CA ARG A 249 7.09 -2.08 -16.54
C ARG A 249 7.74 -2.83 -15.39
N CYS A 250 7.36 -2.49 -14.16
CA CYS A 250 7.84 -3.17 -12.97
C CYS A 250 7.41 -4.64 -12.92
N THR A 251 6.24 -4.97 -13.46
CA THR A 251 5.72 -6.33 -13.41
C THR A 251 6.34 -7.23 -14.47
N VAL A 252 6.39 -6.74 -15.72
CA VAL A 252 6.92 -7.52 -16.86
C VAL A 252 8.45 -7.47 -16.93
N LYS A 253 9.09 -6.54 -16.20
CA LYS A 253 10.54 -6.25 -16.27
C LYS A 253 10.99 -5.98 -17.71
N ASN A 254 10.15 -5.28 -18.47
CA ASN A 254 10.41 -4.92 -19.86
C ASN A 254 10.55 -3.41 -20.00
N ASP A 255 11.73 -2.97 -20.42
CA ASP A 255 12.10 -1.56 -20.58
C ASP A 255 12.02 -1.08 -22.05
N GLY A 256 11.23 -1.75 -22.88
CA GLY A 256 11.10 -1.45 -24.31
C GLY A 256 10.55 -0.05 -24.62
N TRP A 257 10.94 0.47 -25.79
CA TRP A 257 10.54 1.80 -26.27
C TRP A 257 9.03 1.96 -26.44
N LEU A 258 8.30 0.87 -26.72
CA LEU A 258 6.84 0.91 -26.87
C LEU A 258 6.13 1.43 -25.62
N ILE A 259 6.64 1.16 -24.42
CA ILE A 259 6.09 1.69 -23.16
C ILE A 259 6.65 3.08 -22.86
N ARG A 260 7.95 3.29 -23.06
CA ARG A 260 8.59 4.57 -22.71
C ARG A 260 8.10 5.74 -23.55
N LEU A 261 7.82 5.54 -24.83
CA LEU A 261 7.39 6.61 -25.72
C LEU A 261 6.07 7.28 -25.26
N PRO A 262 4.95 6.56 -25.06
CA PRO A 262 3.72 7.17 -24.54
C PRO A 262 3.88 7.70 -23.12
N GLN A 263 4.71 7.07 -22.28
CA GLN A 263 5.01 7.57 -20.93
C GLN A 263 5.72 8.93 -20.97
N MET A 264 6.74 9.09 -21.81
CA MET A 264 7.45 10.36 -21.99
C MET A 264 6.55 11.42 -22.61
N ALA A 265 5.73 11.05 -23.61
CA ALA A 265 4.75 11.96 -24.20
C ALA A 265 3.78 12.50 -23.15
N ALA A 266 3.23 11.64 -22.28
CA ALA A 266 2.37 12.05 -21.18
C ALA A 266 3.08 13.00 -20.19
N LEU A 267 4.34 12.73 -19.84
CA LEU A 267 5.13 13.61 -18.96
C LEU A 267 5.41 14.98 -19.60
N VAL A 268 5.63 15.04 -20.91
CA VAL A 268 5.81 16.31 -21.63
C VAL A 268 4.51 17.12 -21.64
N LEU A 269 3.36 16.48 -21.87
CA LEU A 269 2.06 17.14 -21.82
C LEU A 269 1.74 17.66 -20.41
N LEU A 270 2.05 16.86 -19.38
CA LEU A 270 1.93 17.29 -17.98
C LEU A 270 2.81 18.51 -17.68
N ALA A 271 4.06 18.51 -18.13
CA ALA A 271 4.98 19.64 -17.96
C ALA A 271 4.48 20.90 -18.69
N ALA A 272 3.90 20.74 -19.88
CA ALA A 272 3.30 21.82 -20.64
C ALA A 272 2.08 22.42 -19.91
N ASP A 273 1.22 21.59 -19.33
CA ASP A 273 0.07 22.07 -18.55
C ASP A 273 0.51 22.81 -17.28
N ALA A 274 1.48 22.26 -16.53
CA ALA A 274 2.05 22.91 -15.37
C ALA A 274 2.73 24.26 -15.71
N ALA A 275 3.45 24.32 -16.83
CA ALA A 275 4.06 25.57 -17.31
C ALA A 275 2.99 26.60 -17.70
N GLY A 276 1.92 26.18 -18.37
CA GLY A 276 0.79 27.03 -18.72
C GLY A 276 0.12 27.65 -17.49
N TRP A 277 -0.08 26.84 -16.44
CA TRP A 277 -0.59 27.33 -15.16
C TRP A 277 0.36 28.35 -14.51
N LEU A 278 1.66 28.06 -14.44
CA LEU A 278 2.64 28.94 -13.81
C LEU A 278 2.82 30.28 -14.55
N LEU A 279 2.72 30.28 -15.88
CA LEU A 279 2.96 31.47 -16.71
C LEU A 279 1.70 32.32 -16.92
N ALA A 280 0.54 31.68 -17.07
CA ALA A 280 -0.71 32.36 -17.46
C ALA A 280 -1.82 32.27 -16.40
N GLY A 281 -1.68 31.42 -15.37
CA GLY A 281 -2.71 31.23 -14.35
C GLY A 281 -3.99 30.54 -14.85
N GLN A 282 -3.91 29.85 -16.00
CA GLN A 282 -5.04 29.21 -16.65
C GLN A 282 -4.71 27.74 -16.97
N PRO A 283 -5.69 26.82 -16.88
CA PRO A 283 -5.49 25.44 -17.32
C PRO A 283 -5.43 25.35 -18.85
N MET A 284 -4.52 24.53 -19.39
CA MET A 284 -4.31 24.42 -20.82
C MET A 284 -5.25 23.37 -21.45
N LEU A 285 -6.55 23.64 -21.45
CA LEU A 285 -7.60 22.71 -21.93
C LEU A 285 -7.40 22.19 -23.37
N TRP A 286 -6.69 22.93 -24.22
CA TRP A 286 -6.34 22.48 -25.57
C TRP A 286 -5.41 21.25 -25.58
N LEU A 287 -4.72 20.96 -24.47
CA LEU A 287 -3.92 19.74 -24.27
C LEU A 287 -4.77 18.49 -24.05
N LEU A 288 -6.07 18.62 -23.76
CA LEU A 288 -6.94 17.49 -23.45
C LEU A 288 -7.00 16.46 -24.58
N MET A 289 -7.10 16.91 -25.84
CA MET A 289 -7.11 16.01 -26.99
C MET A 289 -5.78 15.26 -27.17
N PRO A 290 -4.60 15.92 -27.16
CA PRO A 290 -3.31 15.23 -27.05
C PRO A 290 -3.24 14.22 -25.90
N ILE A 291 -3.76 14.55 -24.71
CA ILE A 291 -3.77 13.64 -23.56
C ILE A 291 -4.59 12.39 -23.88
N HIS A 292 -5.81 12.51 -24.43
CA HIS A 292 -6.61 11.36 -24.84
C HIS A 292 -5.90 10.47 -25.86
N ILE A 293 -5.17 11.06 -26.82
CA ILE A 293 -4.36 10.31 -27.78
C ILE A 293 -3.26 9.51 -27.06
N THR A 294 -2.58 10.11 -26.08
CA THR A 294 -1.57 9.40 -25.28
C THR A 294 -2.17 8.29 -24.42
N VAL A 295 -3.38 8.45 -23.89
CA VAL A 295 -4.12 7.39 -23.17
C VAL A 295 -4.36 6.20 -24.10
N ILE A 296 -4.90 6.43 -25.30
CA ILE A 296 -5.14 5.36 -26.29
C ILE A 296 -3.83 4.67 -26.69
N ALA A 297 -2.77 5.44 -26.96
CA ALA A 297 -1.46 4.89 -27.30
C ALA A 297 -0.88 4.04 -26.16
N SER A 298 -1.06 4.47 -24.90
CA SER A 298 -0.63 3.73 -23.72
C SER A 298 -1.39 2.40 -23.57
N ILE A 299 -2.70 2.38 -23.88
CA ILE A 299 -3.52 1.17 -23.86
C ILE A 299 -2.99 0.14 -24.86
N LEU A 300 -2.74 0.56 -26.09
CA LEU A 300 -2.21 -0.32 -27.14
C LEU A 300 -0.82 -0.87 -26.78
N ALA A 301 0.08 0.00 -26.29
CA ALA A 301 1.44 -0.38 -25.89
C ALA A 301 1.46 -1.36 -24.71
N ALA A 302 0.66 -1.10 -23.69
CA ALA A 302 0.50 -1.95 -22.51
C ALA A 302 -0.07 -3.31 -22.89
N PHE A 303 -1.15 -3.34 -23.68
CA PHE A 303 -1.79 -4.57 -24.12
C PHE A 303 -0.83 -5.44 -24.94
N HIS A 304 -0.13 -4.84 -25.92
CA HIS A 304 0.89 -5.55 -26.71
C HIS A 304 1.98 -6.14 -25.80
N THR A 305 2.52 -5.36 -24.87
CA THR A 305 3.61 -5.81 -23.99
C THR A 305 3.18 -6.93 -23.06
N LEU A 306 1.99 -6.84 -22.47
CA LEU A 306 1.42 -7.89 -21.62
C LEU A 306 1.14 -9.16 -22.42
N MET A 307 0.62 -9.05 -23.64
CA MET A 307 0.37 -10.20 -24.52
C MET A 307 1.65 -10.92 -24.92
N VAL A 308 2.69 -10.19 -25.30
CA VAL A 308 4.02 -10.77 -25.63
C VAL A 308 4.62 -11.47 -24.40
N SER A 309 4.54 -10.84 -23.22
CA SER A 309 5.02 -11.43 -21.97
C SER A 309 4.26 -12.71 -21.60
N TYR A 310 2.92 -12.70 -21.77
CA TYR A 310 2.08 -13.86 -21.50
C TYR A 310 2.43 -15.02 -22.44
N LYS A 311 2.59 -14.75 -23.74
CA LYS A 311 2.99 -15.77 -24.73
C LYS A 311 4.37 -16.38 -24.44
N LYS A 312 5.29 -15.60 -23.86
CA LYS A 312 6.65 -16.08 -23.56
C LYS A 312 6.70 -16.92 -22.27
N ASN A 313 6.02 -16.47 -21.23
CA ASN A 313 6.22 -17.01 -19.88
C ASN A 313 5.05 -17.88 -19.39
N HIS A 314 3.87 -17.82 -20.03
CA HIS A 314 2.63 -18.47 -19.60
C HIS A 314 2.30 -18.28 -18.10
N SER A 315 2.76 -17.17 -17.51
CA SER A 315 2.57 -16.88 -16.08
C SER A 315 1.10 -16.54 -15.81
N GLY A 316 0.52 -17.23 -14.83
CA GLY A 316 -0.84 -16.95 -14.34
C GLY A 316 -0.98 -15.53 -13.80
N GLU A 317 0.10 -14.93 -13.30
CA GLU A 317 0.12 -13.53 -12.85
C GLU A 317 -0.06 -12.56 -14.02
N VAL A 318 0.74 -12.74 -15.09
CA VAL A 318 0.64 -11.89 -16.30
C VAL A 318 -0.74 -12.03 -16.94
N ARG A 319 -1.34 -13.23 -16.92
CA ARG A 319 -2.72 -13.45 -17.36
C ARG A 319 -3.72 -12.61 -16.56
N ASN A 320 -3.60 -12.60 -15.22
CA ASN A 320 -4.50 -11.85 -14.36
C ASN A 320 -4.36 -10.33 -14.59
N ILE A 321 -3.13 -9.85 -14.80
CA ILE A 321 -2.88 -8.43 -15.14
C ILE A 321 -3.46 -8.08 -16.49
N LEU A 322 -3.29 -8.95 -17.48
CA LEU A 322 -3.85 -8.78 -18.82
C LEU A 322 -5.39 -8.66 -18.76
N LEU A 323 -6.06 -9.51 -17.98
CA LEU A 323 -7.51 -9.42 -17.78
C LEU A 323 -7.93 -8.11 -17.09
N ALA A 324 -7.18 -7.68 -16.07
CA ALA A 324 -7.46 -6.45 -15.33
C ALA A 324 -7.30 -5.22 -16.23
N PHE A 325 -6.20 -5.20 -16.98
CA PHE A 325 -5.91 -4.15 -17.93
C PHE A 325 -6.92 -4.14 -19.09
N GLY A 326 -7.37 -5.30 -19.55
CA GLY A 326 -8.43 -5.40 -20.57
C GLY A 326 -9.73 -4.76 -20.10
N ALA A 327 -10.14 -4.99 -18.85
CA ALA A 327 -11.32 -4.34 -18.26
C ALA A 327 -11.16 -2.82 -18.12
N LEU A 328 -9.99 -2.35 -17.67
CA LEU A 328 -9.67 -0.92 -17.60
C LEU A 328 -9.73 -0.27 -18.99
N ALA A 329 -9.10 -0.90 -19.99
CA ALA A 329 -9.06 -0.41 -21.36
C ALA A 329 -10.47 -0.33 -21.95
N ALA A 330 -11.30 -1.34 -21.76
CA ALA A 330 -12.69 -1.34 -22.22
C ALA A 330 -13.50 -0.21 -21.56
N GLY A 331 -13.39 -0.03 -20.24
CA GLY A 331 -14.05 1.06 -19.52
C GLY A 331 -13.58 2.44 -19.96
N THR A 332 -12.27 2.61 -20.19
CA THR A 332 -11.66 3.87 -20.66
C THR A 332 -12.10 4.20 -22.08
N LEU A 333 -12.06 3.24 -23.00
CA LEU A 333 -12.50 3.44 -24.39
C LEU A 333 -14.00 3.74 -24.47
N LEU A 334 -14.82 3.08 -23.65
CA LEU A 334 -16.25 3.37 -23.55
C LEU A 334 -16.49 4.80 -23.01
N ALA A 335 -15.76 5.20 -21.96
CA ALA A 335 -15.85 6.55 -21.41
C ALA A 335 -15.44 7.62 -22.43
N LEU A 336 -14.35 7.41 -23.18
CA LEU A 336 -13.93 8.31 -24.26
C LEU A 336 -14.97 8.36 -25.39
N ALA A 337 -15.56 7.23 -25.78
CA ALA A 337 -16.59 7.19 -26.81
C ALA A 337 -17.83 7.99 -26.38
N ILE A 338 -18.28 7.83 -25.13
CA ILE A 338 -19.39 8.61 -24.57
C ILE A 338 -19.02 10.11 -24.54
N PHE A 339 -17.82 10.45 -24.07
CA PHE A 339 -17.32 11.83 -24.00
C PHE A 339 -17.35 12.55 -25.35
N TYR A 340 -16.91 11.88 -26.42
CA TYR A 340 -16.88 12.45 -27.77
C TYR A 340 -18.20 12.33 -28.53
N SER A 341 -19.14 11.49 -28.09
CA SER A 341 -20.48 11.37 -28.70
C SER A 341 -21.41 12.56 -28.41
N GLY A 342 -21.01 13.47 -27.51
CA GLY A 342 -21.84 14.59 -27.08
C GLY A 342 -22.85 14.25 -25.97
N TYR A 343 -23.06 12.96 -25.66
CA TYR A 343 -23.83 12.51 -24.49
C TYR A 343 -23.01 12.73 -23.20
N ARG A 344 -23.00 13.97 -22.69
CA ARG A 344 -22.24 14.40 -21.51
C ARG A 344 -23.01 14.26 -20.20
N ASP A 345 -23.57 13.07 -19.96
CA ASP A 345 -24.09 12.70 -18.65
C ASP A 345 -23.04 11.95 -17.81
N ARG A 346 -23.23 11.88 -16.49
CA ARG A 346 -22.43 11.17 -15.48
C ARG A 346 -22.09 9.72 -15.87
N THR A 347 -22.81 9.14 -16.82
CA THR A 347 -22.57 7.81 -17.38
C THR A 347 -21.09 7.60 -17.80
N TYR A 348 -20.40 8.57 -18.43
CA TYR A 348 -18.98 8.39 -18.78
C TYR A 348 -18.11 8.22 -17.52
N ALA A 349 -18.31 9.07 -16.51
CA ALA A 349 -17.53 9.08 -15.28
C ALA A 349 -17.74 7.78 -14.49
N VAL A 350 -18.98 7.28 -14.44
CA VAL A 350 -19.32 6.02 -13.77
C VAL A 350 -18.68 4.82 -14.48
N CYS A 351 -18.74 4.76 -15.82
CA CYS A 351 -18.09 3.70 -16.60
C CYS A 351 -16.57 3.67 -16.37
N TYR A 352 -15.93 4.84 -16.39
CA TYR A 352 -14.51 4.95 -16.10
C TYR A 352 -14.18 4.52 -14.67
N CYS A 353 -14.91 5.03 -13.67
CA CYS A 353 -14.71 4.68 -12.26
C CYS A 353 -14.88 3.17 -12.02
N ALA A 354 -15.85 2.52 -12.66
CA ALA A 354 -16.06 1.08 -12.56
C ALA A 354 -14.86 0.29 -13.13
N GLY A 355 -14.37 0.69 -14.31
CA GLY A 355 -13.17 0.09 -14.92
C GLY A 355 -11.92 0.27 -14.06
N LEU A 356 -11.71 1.48 -13.52
CA LEU A 356 -10.58 1.80 -12.67
C LEU A 356 -10.65 1.09 -11.32
N LEU A 357 -11.83 1.02 -10.69
CA LEU A 357 -12.02 0.28 -9.46
C LEU A 357 -11.72 -1.22 -9.65
N GLY A 358 -12.25 -1.82 -10.71
CA GLY A 358 -11.97 -3.22 -11.05
C GLY A 358 -10.47 -3.49 -11.24
N PHE A 359 -9.78 -2.57 -11.90
CA PHE A 359 -8.33 -2.61 -12.06
C PHE A 359 -7.58 -2.51 -10.73
N LEU A 360 -7.89 -1.51 -9.90
CA LEU A 360 -7.26 -1.32 -8.58
C LEU A 360 -7.48 -2.52 -7.65
N VAL A 361 -8.67 -3.14 -7.66
CA VAL A 361 -8.95 -4.35 -6.87
C VAL A 361 -8.11 -5.53 -7.35
N MET A 362 -8.02 -5.77 -8.66
CA MET A 362 -7.19 -6.84 -9.22
C MET A 362 -5.71 -6.64 -8.88
N LEU A 363 -5.24 -5.42 -9.01
CA LEU A 363 -3.88 -5.04 -8.67
C LEU A 363 -3.57 -5.22 -7.17
N GLY A 364 -4.49 -4.81 -6.30
CA GLY A 364 -4.40 -5.05 -4.86
C GLY A 364 -4.28 -6.54 -4.54
N ARG A 365 -5.05 -7.41 -5.23
CA ARG A 365 -4.95 -8.87 -5.07
C ARG A 365 -3.58 -9.41 -5.46
N ILE A 366 -2.97 -8.90 -6.53
CA ILE A 366 -1.63 -9.31 -6.97
C ILE A 366 -0.58 -8.92 -5.95
N VAL A 367 -0.61 -7.67 -5.46
CA VAL A 367 0.33 -7.20 -4.44
C VAL A 367 0.17 -8.01 -3.15
N LEU A 368 -1.06 -8.25 -2.70
CA LEU A 368 -1.33 -9.09 -1.53
C LEU A 368 -0.83 -10.54 -1.71
N HIS A 369 -0.97 -11.11 -2.91
CA HIS A 369 -0.45 -12.44 -3.20
C HIS A 369 1.09 -12.48 -3.11
N ARG A 370 1.79 -11.49 -3.69
CA ARG A 370 3.25 -11.38 -3.59
C ARG A 370 3.72 -11.21 -2.15
N ILE A 371 3.01 -10.43 -1.34
CA ILE A 371 3.34 -10.24 0.07
C ILE A 371 3.19 -11.54 0.86
N ARG A 372 2.12 -12.31 0.61
CA ARG A 372 1.93 -13.63 1.22
C ARG A 372 3.04 -14.59 0.80
N GLN A 373 3.35 -14.65 -0.49
CA GLN A 373 4.44 -15.50 -0.99
C GLN A 373 5.79 -15.15 -0.35
N ALA A 374 6.16 -13.86 -0.31
CA ALA A 374 7.40 -13.43 0.32
C ALA A 374 7.44 -13.75 1.83
N SER A 375 6.29 -13.66 2.52
CA SER A 375 6.17 -14.05 3.92
C SER A 375 6.36 -15.56 4.11
N ASP A 376 5.80 -16.38 3.23
CA ASP A 376 5.91 -17.84 3.28
C ASP A 376 7.35 -18.29 2.97
N GLU A 377 7.99 -17.69 1.97
CA GLU A 377 9.41 -17.93 1.64
C GLU A 377 10.33 -17.61 2.83
N GLN A 378 10.09 -16.49 3.53
CA GLN A 378 10.86 -16.13 4.71
C GLN A 378 10.65 -17.13 5.86
N ALA A 379 9.41 -17.59 6.08
CA ALA A 379 9.11 -18.59 7.10
C ALA A 379 9.75 -19.95 6.77
N GLN A 380 9.75 -20.34 5.49
CA GLN A 380 10.44 -21.53 5.03
C GLN A 380 11.95 -21.41 5.20
N LEU A 381 12.55 -20.26 4.88
CA LEU A 381 13.98 -20.03 5.06
C LEU A 381 14.39 -20.16 6.53
N GLU A 382 13.61 -19.62 7.46
CA GLU A 382 13.85 -19.79 8.90
C GLU A 382 13.73 -21.26 9.34
N ASN A 383 12.75 -21.99 8.81
CA ASN A 383 12.64 -23.43 9.06
C ASN A 383 13.86 -24.19 8.51
N TYR A 384 14.29 -23.91 7.28
CA TYR A 384 15.48 -24.52 6.69
C TYR A 384 16.75 -24.21 7.49
N LYS A 385 16.91 -22.99 8.01
CA LYS A 385 18.01 -22.66 8.92
C LYS A 385 17.97 -23.51 10.18
N ASN A 386 16.82 -23.64 10.82
CA ASN A 386 16.67 -24.48 12.02
C ASN A 386 17.02 -25.94 11.73
N LEU A 387 16.51 -26.50 10.63
CA LEU A 387 16.85 -27.86 10.17
C LEU A 387 18.34 -28.02 9.80
N ALA A 388 18.97 -26.98 9.25
CA ALA A 388 20.35 -27.03 8.79
C ALA A 388 21.38 -26.87 9.93
N TYR A 389 21.01 -26.20 11.03
CA TYR A 389 21.94 -25.83 12.09
C TYR A 389 21.65 -26.46 13.45
N VAL A 390 20.50 -27.12 13.67
CA VAL A 390 20.15 -27.77 14.94
C VAL A 390 20.22 -29.28 14.78
N ASP A 391 20.79 -29.96 15.77
CA ASP A 391 20.77 -31.42 15.90
C ASP A 391 19.36 -31.87 16.34
N SER A 392 18.71 -32.70 15.52
CA SER A 392 17.32 -33.09 15.73
C SER A 392 17.08 -33.94 16.97
N LEU A 393 18.11 -34.65 17.46
CA LEU A 393 18.02 -35.48 18.66
C LEU A 393 18.15 -34.64 19.93
N THR A 394 19.21 -33.84 20.02
CA THR A 394 19.59 -33.15 21.26
C THR A 394 19.06 -31.72 21.37
N GLY A 395 18.65 -31.11 20.26
CA GLY A 395 18.23 -29.70 20.19
C GLY A 395 19.37 -28.70 20.36
N LEU A 396 20.63 -29.15 20.42
CA LEU A 396 21.82 -28.29 20.36
C LEU A 396 22.15 -27.93 18.91
N PHE A 397 23.07 -27.00 18.70
CA PHE A 397 23.56 -26.73 17.35
C PHE A 397 24.34 -27.94 16.80
N ASN A 398 24.30 -28.17 15.49
CA ASN A 398 24.96 -29.32 14.87
C ASN A 398 26.38 -28.98 14.38
N TYR A 399 27.06 -29.96 13.79
CA TYR A 399 28.40 -29.80 13.22
C TYR A 399 28.51 -28.69 12.17
N THR A 400 27.47 -28.48 11.35
CA THR A 400 27.45 -27.40 10.34
C THR A 400 27.49 -26.03 11.00
N ALA A 401 26.70 -25.84 12.07
CA ALA A 401 26.70 -24.61 12.86
C ALA A 401 28.05 -24.38 13.54
N PHE A 402 28.64 -25.43 14.10
CA PHE A 402 29.97 -25.38 14.71
C PHE A 402 31.03 -24.91 13.71
N LYS A 403 31.07 -25.49 12.50
CA LYS A 403 32.01 -25.10 11.45
C LYS A 403 31.81 -23.65 11.01
N TYR A 404 30.55 -23.22 10.87
CA TYR A 404 30.21 -21.83 10.53
C TYR A 404 30.73 -20.86 11.59
N MET A 405 30.43 -21.12 12.87
CA MET A 405 30.90 -20.28 13.97
C MET A 405 32.42 -20.28 14.09
N LYS A 406 33.07 -21.44 13.97
CA LYS A 406 34.53 -21.57 13.92
C LYS A 406 35.16 -20.74 12.79
N SER A 407 34.52 -20.63 11.62
CA SER A 407 35.04 -19.82 10.52
C SER A 407 34.96 -18.30 10.75
N ARG A 408 34.10 -17.86 11.68
CA ARG A 408 33.88 -16.45 12.03
C ARG A 408 34.84 -15.91 13.10
N TRP A 409 35.82 -16.73 13.49
CA TRP A 409 36.93 -16.44 14.40
C TRP A 409 37.60 -15.05 14.26
N PRO A 410 37.80 -14.46 13.06
CA PRO A 410 38.54 -13.19 12.95
C PRO A 410 37.83 -11.98 13.56
N GLU A 411 36.52 -12.05 13.83
CA GLU A 411 35.73 -10.90 14.32
C GLU A 411 35.76 -10.73 15.86
N ARG A 412 36.29 -11.71 16.62
CA ARG A 412 36.33 -11.68 18.09
C ARG A 412 37.64 -12.31 18.60
N THR A 413 38.50 -11.52 19.25
CA THR A 413 39.91 -11.88 19.48
C THR A 413 40.18 -12.82 20.66
N ASP A 414 39.19 -13.17 21.50
CA ASP A 414 39.42 -13.99 22.69
C ASP A 414 38.30 -15.01 22.93
N TRP A 415 38.47 -16.24 22.43
CA TRP A 415 37.51 -17.34 22.58
C TRP A 415 38.07 -18.49 23.42
N THR A 416 37.17 -19.30 23.97
CA THR A 416 37.45 -20.56 24.66
C THR A 416 36.72 -21.69 23.95
N TYR A 417 37.45 -22.76 23.60
CA TYR A 417 36.86 -24.01 23.15
C TYR A 417 36.80 -24.99 24.32
N ILE A 418 35.64 -25.60 24.50
CA ILE A 418 35.45 -26.75 25.39
C ILE A 418 34.98 -27.90 24.51
N VAL A 419 35.72 -29.00 24.50
CA VAL A 419 35.42 -30.22 23.75
C VAL A 419 35.05 -31.31 24.75
N MET A 420 33.99 -32.05 24.42
CA MET A 420 33.39 -33.03 25.30
C MET A 420 33.05 -34.30 24.54
N ASP A 421 33.14 -35.43 25.23
CA ASP A 421 32.83 -36.74 24.67
C ASP A 421 32.08 -37.58 25.70
N ILE A 422 30.94 -38.13 25.31
CA ILE A 422 30.15 -39.01 26.18
C ILE A 422 30.81 -40.39 26.25
N ASN A 423 31.19 -40.78 27.45
CA ASN A 423 31.74 -42.10 27.70
C ASN A 423 30.65 -43.19 27.60
N TRP A 424 31.07 -44.36 27.13
CA TRP A 424 30.28 -45.60 27.16
C TRP A 424 29.00 -45.63 26.32
N LEU A 425 28.75 -44.65 25.43
CA LEU A 425 27.55 -44.63 24.58
C LEU A 425 27.34 -45.96 23.83
N LYS A 426 28.39 -46.56 23.27
CA LYS A 426 28.32 -47.87 22.59
C LYS A 426 27.89 -48.99 23.55
N GLN A 427 28.44 -49.03 24.76
CA GLN A 427 28.06 -50.05 25.76
C GLN A 427 26.60 -49.88 26.17
N THR A 428 26.15 -48.64 26.38
CA THR A 428 24.74 -48.35 26.65
C THR A 428 23.83 -48.81 25.51
N ASN A 429 24.21 -48.56 24.27
CA ASN A 429 23.48 -49.04 23.09
C ASN A 429 23.42 -50.58 23.03
N ASP A 430 24.55 -51.24 23.27
CA ASP A 430 24.67 -52.70 23.17
C ASP A 430 23.89 -53.40 24.31
N GLN A 431 23.84 -52.79 25.51
CA GLN A 431 23.21 -53.38 26.70
C GLN A 431 21.73 -53.01 26.86
N TYR A 432 21.35 -51.76 26.58
CA TYR A 432 20.02 -51.22 26.85
C TYR A 432 19.26 -50.78 25.58
N GLY A 433 19.89 -50.94 24.41
CA GLY A 433 19.32 -50.60 23.11
C GLY A 433 19.52 -49.13 22.71
N HIS A 434 19.34 -48.86 21.41
CA HIS A 434 19.58 -47.54 20.83
C HIS A 434 18.75 -46.41 21.45
N ARG A 435 17.52 -46.71 21.90
CA ARG A 435 16.68 -45.71 22.57
C ARG A 435 17.30 -45.21 23.87
N ALA A 436 17.94 -46.09 24.64
CA ALA A 436 18.64 -45.69 25.86
C ALA A 436 19.89 -44.84 25.56
N GLY A 437 20.59 -45.12 24.46
CA GLY A 437 21.69 -44.26 23.99
C GLY A 437 21.22 -42.89 23.51
N ASP A 438 20.08 -42.83 22.81
CA ASP A 438 19.45 -41.57 22.40
C ASP A 438 19.02 -40.73 23.62
N GLU A 439 18.44 -41.37 24.63
CA GLU A 439 18.11 -40.74 25.90
C GLU A 439 19.39 -40.25 26.62
N LEU A 440 20.45 -41.06 26.70
CA LEU A 440 21.75 -40.67 27.25
C LEU A 440 22.32 -39.41 26.56
N LEU A 441 22.26 -39.35 25.23
CA LEU A 441 22.68 -38.19 24.42
C LEU A 441 21.85 -36.95 24.76
N CYS A 442 20.53 -37.08 24.87
CA CYS A 442 19.64 -35.99 25.24
C CYS A 442 19.89 -35.49 26.66
N CYS A 443 20.26 -36.39 27.59
CA CYS A 443 20.59 -36.04 28.97
C CYS A 443 21.91 -35.27 29.06
N ALA A 444 22.95 -35.78 28.40
CA ALA A 444 24.23 -35.09 28.30
C ALA A 444 24.05 -33.68 27.70
N ALA A 445 23.30 -33.56 26.61
CA ALA A 445 23.01 -32.28 25.99
C ALA A 445 22.29 -31.28 26.93
N ARG A 446 21.34 -31.76 27.75
CA ARG A 446 20.68 -30.94 28.77
C ARG A 446 21.66 -30.47 29.84
N CYS A 447 22.51 -31.36 30.34
CA CYS A 447 23.53 -31.04 31.35
C CYS A 447 24.53 -30.01 30.79
N ILE A 448 25.00 -30.20 29.56
CA ILE A 448 25.89 -29.27 28.86
C ILE A 448 25.24 -27.89 28.74
N ARG A 449 24.02 -27.81 28.21
CA ARG A 449 23.31 -26.55 28.04
C ARG A 449 23.10 -25.80 29.36
N GLU A 450 22.83 -26.52 30.44
CA GLU A 450 22.62 -25.92 31.76
C GLU A 450 23.93 -25.50 32.45
N ALA A 451 24.99 -26.29 32.28
CA ALA A 451 26.33 -25.96 32.76
C ALA A 451 26.87 -24.69 32.09
N PHE A 452 26.72 -24.62 30.76
CA PHE A 452 27.25 -23.55 29.92
C PHE A 452 26.17 -22.56 29.47
N TYR A 453 25.13 -22.31 30.27
CA TYR A 453 24.01 -21.42 29.90
C TYR A 453 24.43 -19.98 29.53
N ARG A 454 25.63 -19.55 29.96
CA ARG A 454 26.22 -18.24 29.62
C ARG A 454 27.07 -18.27 28.35
N ALA A 455 27.43 -19.45 27.86
CA ALA A 455 28.08 -19.58 26.57
C ALA A 455 27.04 -19.30 25.46
N GLU A 456 27.49 -18.64 24.40
CA GLU A 456 26.59 -18.25 23.31
C GLU A 456 26.09 -19.48 22.54
N ASP A 457 26.94 -20.50 22.35
CA ASP A 457 26.60 -21.64 21.49
C ASP A 457 27.15 -22.99 22.02
N CYS A 458 26.25 -23.97 22.20
CA CYS A 458 26.55 -25.36 22.50
C CYS A 458 26.25 -26.23 21.27
N PHE A 459 27.17 -27.12 20.92
CA PHE A 459 27.14 -27.92 19.70
C PHE A 459 27.25 -29.41 19.97
N ARG A 460 26.57 -30.23 19.16
CA ARG A 460 26.88 -31.63 18.93
C ARG A 460 27.64 -31.74 17.61
N ILE A 461 28.92 -32.09 17.70
CA ILE A 461 29.85 -32.10 16.55
C ILE A 461 30.06 -33.49 15.96
N GLY A 462 29.72 -34.54 16.71
CA GLY A 462 29.83 -35.94 16.29
C GLY A 462 28.74 -36.82 16.92
N GLY A 463 28.95 -38.14 16.89
CA GLY A 463 27.99 -39.10 17.46
C GLY A 463 27.79 -38.89 18.97
N ASP A 464 28.87 -38.97 19.71
CA ASP A 464 29.02 -38.76 21.16
C ASP A 464 29.81 -37.48 21.52
N GLU A 465 30.25 -36.73 20.51
CA GLU A 465 31.11 -35.55 20.68
C GLU A 465 30.31 -34.24 20.69
N PHE A 466 30.65 -33.39 21.64
CA PHE A 466 30.04 -32.07 21.86
C PHE A 466 31.12 -31.00 21.97
N ALA A 467 30.76 -29.76 21.65
CA ALA A 467 31.63 -28.62 21.80
C ALA A 467 30.88 -27.40 22.31
N VAL A 468 31.59 -26.51 23.00
CA VAL A 468 31.10 -25.17 23.37
C VAL A 468 32.12 -24.16 22.92
N ILE A 469 31.63 -23.08 22.31
CA ILE A 469 32.41 -21.88 22.01
C ILE A 469 31.92 -20.79 22.93
N ALA A 470 32.81 -20.27 23.78
CA ALA A 470 32.50 -19.17 24.68
C ALA A 470 33.39 -17.97 24.40
N ALA A 471 32.82 -16.76 24.46
CA ALA A 471 33.60 -15.54 24.55
C ALA A 471 34.43 -15.56 25.85
N ALA A 472 35.65 -15.03 25.80
CA ALA A 472 36.65 -15.10 26.86
C ALA A 472 36.04 -15.04 28.25
N THR A 473 36.00 -16.20 28.87
CA THR A 473 35.63 -16.37 30.27
C THR A 473 36.94 -16.44 31.05
N ASP A 474 36.93 -15.98 32.29
CA ASP A 474 38.00 -16.27 33.23
C ASP A 474 38.21 -17.80 33.29
N GLU A 475 39.45 -18.28 33.43
CA GLU A 475 39.73 -19.71 33.52
C GLU A 475 38.95 -20.32 34.70
N ASP A 476 38.81 -19.56 35.78
CA ASP A 476 38.01 -19.95 36.94
C ASP A 476 36.52 -20.11 36.60
N ALA A 477 35.98 -19.31 35.68
CA ALA A 477 34.61 -19.44 35.21
C ALA A 477 34.42 -20.68 34.33
N VAL A 478 35.41 -21.03 33.50
CA VAL A 478 35.41 -22.29 32.73
C VAL A 478 35.46 -23.48 33.66
N LYS A 479 36.37 -23.47 34.65
CA LYS A 479 36.49 -24.51 35.68
C LYS A 479 35.19 -24.68 36.46
N ALA A 480 34.57 -23.57 36.88
CA ALA A 480 33.29 -23.61 37.59
C ALA A 480 32.16 -24.19 36.72
N ALA A 481 32.12 -23.90 35.42
CA ALA A 481 31.14 -24.47 34.50
C ALA A 481 31.37 -25.97 34.27
N VAL A 482 32.64 -26.41 34.14
CA VAL A 482 32.99 -27.84 34.05
C VAL A 482 32.62 -28.58 35.34
N GLU A 483 32.85 -27.98 36.51
CA GLU A 483 32.48 -28.59 37.79
C GLU A 483 30.94 -28.64 37.95
N LYS A 484 30.23 -27.60 37.49
CA LYS A 484 28.77 -27.63 37.42
C LYS A 484 28.27 -28.76 36.50
N LEU A 485 28.91 -28.97 35.34
CA LEU A 485 28.59 -30.10 34.45
C LEU A 485 28.74 -31.44 35.18
N ARG A 486 29.85 -31.64 35.89
CA ARG A 486 30.09 -32.87 36.67
C ARG A 486 29.02 -33.10 37.74
N ASN A 487 28.61 -32.05 38.45
CA ASN A 487 27.55 -32.14 39.44
C ASN A 487 26.19 -32.51 38.81
N LEU A 488 25.83 -31.89 37.67
CA LEU A 488 24.61 -32.22 36.94
C LEU A 488 24.60 -33.68 36.45
N CYS A 489 25.74 -34.17 35.97
CA CYS A 489 25.92 -35.58 35.62
C CYS A 489 25.73 -36.49 36.84
N ALA A 490 26.37 -36.18 37.98
CA ALA A 490 26.23 -36.97 39.20
C ALA A 490 24.79 -36.99 39.76
N GLU A 491 24.06 -35.87 39.67
CA GLU A 491 22.65 -35.80 40.04
C GLU A 491 21.76 -36.68 39.16
N TRP A 492 22.11 -36.80 37.87
CA TRP A 492 21.43 -37.68 36.93
C TRP A 492 21.73 -39.14 37.25
N ASP A 493 23.00 -39.46 37.47
CA ASP A 493 23.46 -40.81 37.85
C ASP A 493 22.70 -41.32 39.08
N ALA A 494 22.44 -40.46 40.06
CA ALA A 494 21.70 -40.82 41.27
C ALA A 494 20.22 -41.22 41.04
N LYS A 495 19.62 -40.84 39.90
CA LYS A 495 18.18 -40.99 39.64
C LYS A 495 17.85 -42.04 38.59
N GLU A 496 18.74 -42.27 37.64
CA GLU A 496 18.46 -43.09 36.45
C GLU A 496 19.29 -44.36 36.40
N GLU A 497 18.90 -45.34 35.58
CA GLU A 497 19.49 -46.68 35.55
C GLU A 497 20.92 -46.71 34.99
N TYR A 498 21.24 -45.85 34.02
CA TYR A 498 22.54 -45.75 33.36
C TYR A 498 23.20 -44.37 33.57
N PRO A 499 24.51 -44.32 33.94
CA PRO A 499 25.18 -43.07 34.27
C PRO A 499 25.54 -42.22 33.05
N VAL A 500 25.46 -40.89 33.19
CA VAL A 500 25.95 -39.89 32.24
C VAL A 500 27.39 -39.53 32.63
N SER A 501 28.36 -40.13 31.94
CA SER A 501 29.78 -39.78 32.10
C SER A 501 30.28 -39.01 30.88
N ILE A 502 30.86 -37.83 31.10
CA ILE A 502 31.36 -36.95 30.04
C ILE A 502 32.83 -36.64 30.30
N ALA A 503 33.69 -36.95 29.33
CA ALA A 503 35.08 -36.47 29.32
C ALA A 503 35.11 -35.03 28.80
N VAL A 504 35.91 -34.16 29.42
CA VAL A 504 35.95 -32.73 29.11
C VAL A 504 37.38 -32.25 28.97
N GLY A 505 37.64 -31.47 27.93
CA GLY A 505 38.87 -30.71 27.73
C GLY A 505 38.56 -29.30 27.26
N TYR A 506 39.39 -28.33 27.63
CA TYR A 506 39.22 -26.95 27.20
C TYR A 506 40.55 -26.31 26.86
N ALA A 507 40.51 -25.31 25.98
CA ALA A 507 41.63 -24.46 25.63
C ALA A 507 41.17 -23.02 25.39
N MET A 508 41.97 -22.06 25.84
CA MET A 508 41.61 -20.64 25.87
C MET A 508 42.57 -19.82 25.03
N GLN A 509 42.08 -18.85 24.26
CA GLN A 509 42.97 -17.94 23.52
C GLN A 509 43.84 -17.15 24.50
N ALA A 510 43.26 -16.55 25.54
CA ALA A 510 43.97 -15.90 26.66
C ALA A 510 45.16 -15.01 26.21
N GLY A 511 44.95 -14.15 25.19
CA GLY A 511 45.99 -13.29 24.63
C GLY A 511 47.05 -14.00 23.76
N ARG A 512 46.96 -15.32 23.57
CA ARG A 512 47.74 -16.09 22.57
C ARG A 512 47.20 -15.79 21.17
N THR A 513 48.04 -15.89 20.15
CA THR A 513 47.64 -15.75 18.73
C THR A 513 47.59 -17.11 18.04
N MET A 514 46.74 -18.00 18.55
CA MET A 514 46.52 -19.32 17.93
C MET A 514 45.40 -19.25 16.90
N MET A 515 45.50 -20.09 15.87
CA MET A 515 44.41 -20.30 14.91
C MET A 515 43.29 -21.11 15.56
N ALA A 516 42.05 -20.92 15.11
CA ALA A 516 40.88 -21.64 15.63
C ALA A 516 41.04 -23.16 15.61
N ASP A 517 41.71 -23.69 14.58
CA ASP A 517 42.00 -25.13 14.45
C ASP A 517 43.01 -25.60 15.50
N GLU A 518 44.05 -24.82 15.77
CA GLU A 518 45.07 -25.15 16.78
C GLU A 518 44.48 -25.14 18.19
N LEU A 519 43.65 -24.13 18.51
CA LEU A 519 43.02 -24.03 19.83
C LEU A 519 41.99 -25.15 20.03
N PHE A 520 41.24 -25.51 18.99
CA PHE A 520 40.35 -26.67 19.01
C PHE A 520 41.11 -27.98 19.24
N MET A 521 42.24 -28.19 18.54
CA MET A 521 43.09 -29.38 18.72
C MET A 521 43.69 -29.47 20.13
N GLU A 522 44.05 -28.34 20.75
CA GLU A 522 44.52 -28.32 22.13
C GLU A 522 43.43 -28.76 23.13
N ALA A 523 42.19 -28.27 22.94
CA ALA A 523 41.04 -28.65 23.75
C ALA A 523 40.68 -30.14 23.57
N ASP A 524 40.71 -30.62 22.33
CA ASP A 524 40.48 -32.03 21.99
C ASP A 524 41.52 -32.94 22.63
N ALA A 525 42.81 -32.59 22.54
CA ALA A 525 43.88 -33.34 23.19
C ALA A 525 43.73 -33.36 24.72
N ALA A 526 43.24 -32.27 25.33
CA ALA A 526 42.92 -32.22 26.76
C ALA A 526 41.75 -33.15 27.11
N MET A 527 40.71 -33.19 26.26
CA MET A 527 39.56 -34.08 26.42
C MET A 527 40.01 -35.55 26.38
N TYR A 528 40.85 -35.92 25.41
CA TYR A 528 41.39 -37.28 25.31
C TYR A 528 42.20 -37.71 26.54
N ARG A 529 42.98 -36.80 27.14
CA ARG A 529 43.69 -37.08 28.40
C ARG A 529 42.70 -37.34 29.54
N ASN A 530 41.68 -36.50 29.68
CA ASN A 530 40.65 -36.68 30.70
C ASN A 530 39.86 -37.99 30.48
N LYS A 531 39.53 -38.34 29.24
CA LYS A 531 38.88 -39.61 28.88
C LYS A 531 39.72 -40.82 29.30
N ALA A 532 41.04 -40.76 29.12
CA ALA A 532 41.95 -41.83 29.54
C ALA A 532 42.02 -41.96 31.08
N GLU A 533 42.00 -40.86 31.83
CA GLU A 533 41.96 -40.86 33.29
C GLU A 533 40.65 -41.46 33.82
N ILE A 534 39.51 -41.06 33.27
CA ILE A 534 38.19 -41.61 33.64
C ILE A 534 38.16 -43.13 33.39
N LYS A 535 38.67 -43.59 32.24
CA LYS A 535 38.75 -45.02 31.93
C LYS A 535 39.60 -45.80 32.92
N LYS A 536 40.73 -45.23 33.38
CA LYS A 536 41.58 -45.87 34.40
C LYS A 536 40.91 -45.93 35.78
N ALA A 537 40.14 -44.89 36.13
CA ALA A 537 39.48 -44.81 37.43
C ALA A 537 38.25 -45.71 37.55
N VAL A 538 37.46 -45.86 36.48
CA VAL A 538 36.12 -46.48 36.53
C VAL A 538 36.02 -47.77 35.72
N GLY A 539 36.90 -48.04 34.74
CA GLY A 539 36.97 -49.32 34.03
C GLY A 539 35.80 -49.68 33.08
N GLY A 540 34.63 -49.06 33.20
CA GLY A 540 33.43 -49.33 32.39
C GLY A 540 32.15 -48.74 32.99
N ILE A 541 30.97 -49.08 32.45
CA ILE A 541 29.71 -48.92 33.20
C ILE A 541 29.78 -49.90 34.38
N ILE A 542 30.02 -49.40 35.60
CA ILE A 542 29.90 -50.20 36.81
C ILE A 542 28.57 -49.82 37.46
N ARG A 543 27.56 -50.66 37.23
CA ARG A 543 26.41 -50.82 38.12
C ARG A 543 26.03 -52.28 38.22
#